data_AF-A0A1I4WS92-F1
#
_entry.id   AF-A0A1I4WS92-F1
#
_cell.length_a   1.000
_cell.length_b   1.000
_cell.length_c   1.000
_cell.angle_alpha   90.00
_cell.angle_beta   90.00
_cell.angle_gamma   90.00
#
_symmetry.space_group_name_H-M   'P 1'
#
loop_
_entity.id
_entity.type
_entity.pdbx_description
1 polymer ?
#
loop_
_entity_poly.entity_id
_entity_poly.type
_entity_poly.pdbx_seq_one_letter_code
_entity_poly.pdbx_strand_id
1 'polypeptide(L)'
;MGTFDESFLEVPISRNGKINYILTAERIGDRVFFKIKNEKNSNDFFNLLVFKERNQLKGKIISGNENEAFSKSNCYTVQVTWTWTSETTGQVLQVDTFNETRCKPSGPVLTEPTTPGDCLEENCTGGGTGGGGYPYTPEQKDPCETTKELLQNNDVKNVVTNLKEHMASGQGGEKGWRLNKTGAPSQTTQNSAHRVSFGDPSTMNGGYHNHTGTGVNIFSATDISTLIEIVRYQSIGSTGNGYMGVVAPNGIHYVIYFNGSHADLPISGSYSDAQLKYFDNMQWKDYLEIVHDNNLSTSQKLESIFFSTLDRMGLKDKLILQRIEDNKVLTIAQNSQGHLGSSPCHN
;
A
#
# COMPACT_ATOMS: atom_id res chain seq x y z
N MET A 1 17.73 32.97 2.32
CA MET A 1 16.48 32.88 3.13
C MET A 1 15.93 31.49 2.88
N GLY A 2 15.83 30.67 3.94
CA GLY A 2 15.44 29.26 3.82
C GLY A 2 14.03 29.13 3.26
N THR A 3 13.88 28.35 2.20
CA THR A 3 12.59 27.86 1.74
C THR A 3 12.11 26.83 2.73
N PHE A 4 11.09 27.18 3.50
CA PHE A 4 10.39 26.24 4.34
C PHE A 4 9.29 25.57 3.51
N ASP A 5 9.41 24.26 3.29
CA ASP A 5 8.44 23.40 2.60
C ASP A 5 7.33 22.92 3.54
N GLU A 6 6.89 23.78 4.44
CA GLU A 6 5.89 23.45 5.44
C GLU A 6 4.49 23.45 4.81
N SER A 7 3.89 22.26 4.73
CA SER A 7 2.53 22.05 4.25
C SER A 7 1.48 22.23 5.35
N PHE A 8 1.88 22.29 6.62
CA PHE A 8 0.96 22.31 7.75
C PHE A 8 1.58 22.90 9.04
N LEU A 9 0.81 23.69 9.78
CA LEU A 9 1.19 24.32 11.06
C LEU A 9 -0.02 24.35 12.02
N GLU A 10 0.18 24.02 13.30
CA GLU A 10 -0.81 24.24 14.37
C GLU A 10 -0.25 25.19 15.43
N VAL A 11 -0.99 26.25 15.74
CA VAL A 11 -0.59 27.29 16.70
C VAL A 11 -1.63 27.38 17.82
N PRO A 12 -1.29 27.07 19.07
CA PRO A 12 -2.21 27.18 20.19
C PRO A 12 -2.40 28.65 20.57
N ILE A 13 -3.64 29.13 20.61
CA ILE A 13 -3.99 30.50 20.99
C ILE A 13 -4.47 30.50 22.45
N SER A 14 -3.64 31.05 23.34
CA SER A 14 -3.96 31.13 24.77
C SER A 14 -4.73 32.41 25.12
N ARG A 15 -5.70 32.29 26.03
CA ARG A 15 -6.36 33.44 26.67
C ARG A 15 -6.57 33.14 28.14
N ASN A 16 -6.17 34.06 29.03
CA ASN A 16 -6.31 33.94 30.48
C ASN A 16 -5.65 32.67 31.08
N GLY A 17 -4.42 32.35 30.65
CA GLY A 17 -3.66 31.22 31.20
C GLY A 17 -4.19 29.83 30.82
N LYS A 18 -5.01 29.75 29.77
CA LYS A 18 -5.47 28.49 29.19
C LYS A 18 -5.46 28.57 27.67
N ILE A 19 -5.29 27.45 27.01
CA ILE A 19 -5.49 27.35 25.55
C ILE A 19 -6.98 27.51 25.26
N ASN A 20 -7.32 28.51 24.46
CA ASN A 20 -8.70 28.84 24.09
C ASN A 20 -9.12 28.08 22.82
N TYR A 21 -8.26 28.07 21.81
CA TYR A 21 -8.41 27.29 20.59
C TYR A 21 -7.06 27.17 19.88
N ILE A 22 -6.99 26.35 18.84
CA ILE A 22 -5.80 26.17 18.01
C ILE A 22 -6.08 26.75 16.63
N LEU A 23 -5.16 27.54 16.09
CA LEU A 23 -5.19 27.99 14.71
C LEU A 23 -4.36 27.01 13.87
N THR A 24 -4.97 26.39 12.88
CA THR A 24 -4.28 25.52 11.92
C THR A 24 -4.09 26.28 10.62
N ALA A 25 -2.87 26.28 10.08
CA ALA A 25 -2.56 26.78 8.75
C ALA A 25 -2.13 25.60 7.87
N GLU A 26 -2.81 25.39 6.76
CA GLU A 26 -2.55 24.30 5.82
C GLU A 26 -2.26 24.88 4.44
N ARG A 27 -1.17 24.45 3.80
CA ARG A 27 -0.80 24.89 2.46
C ARG A 27 -1.14 23.81 1.44
N ILE A 28 -2.01 24.15 0.49
CA ILE A 28 -2.37 23.29 -0.64
C ILE A 28 -1.96 24.03 -1.92
N GLY A 29 -0.87 23.57 -2.54
CA GLY A 29 -0.22 24.27 -3.67
C GLY A 29 0.27 25.66 -3.24
N ASP A 30 -0.19 26.70 -3.95
CA ASP A 30 0.19 28.10 -3.68
C ASP A 30 -0.78 28.82 -2.74
N ARG A 31 -1.71 28.10 -2.10
CA ARG A 31 -2.73 28.68 -1.21
C ARG A 31 -2.58 28.18 0.21
N VAL A 32 -2.73 29.09 1.17
CA VAL A 32 -2.71 28.79 2.61
C VAL A 32 -4.11 28.99 3.18
N PHE A 33 -4.59 27.98 3.89
CA PHE A 33 -5.91 27.92 4.51
C PHE A 33 -5.76 28.00 6.02
N PHE A 34 -6.48 28.92 6.64
CA PHE A 34 -6.52 29.05 8.09
C PHE A 34 -7.83 28.49 8.63
N LYS A 35 -7.75 27.66 9.66
CA LYS A 35 -8.92 27.11 10.34
C LYS A 35 -8.74 27.17 11.84
N ILE A 36 -9.81 27.54 12.54
CA ILE A 36 -9.87 27.44 13.99
C ILE A 36 -10.30 26.02 14.35
N LYS A 37 -9.43 25.32 15.07
CA LYS A 37 -9.67 24.01 15.66
C LYS A 37 -9.96 24.21 17.14
N ASN A 38 -11.23 24.06 17.50
CA ASN A 38 -11.69 24.17 18.89
C ASN A 38 -12.09 22.80 19.42
N GLU A 39 -11.14 21.87 19.39
CA GLU A 39 -11.33 20.51 19.88
C GLU A 39 -10.77 20.39 21.29
N LYS A 40 -11.61 19.96 22.23
CA LYS A 40 -11.26 19.86 23.65
C LYS A 40 -9.99 19.03 23.88
N ASN A 41 -9.85 17.89 23.22
CA ASN A 41 -8.67 17.02 23.37
C ASN A 41 -7.38 17.69 22.91
N SER A 42 -7.43 18.44 21.80
CA SER A 42 -6.27 19.18 21.30
C SER A 42 -5.95 20.37 22.21
N ASN A 43 -6.97 21.11 22.65
CA ASN A 43 -6.79 22.22 23.60
C ASN A 43 -6.21 21.71 24.93
N ASP A 44 -6.71 20.59 25.45
CA ASP A 44 -6.24 19.97 26.69
C ASP A 44 -4.81 19.44 26.56
N PHE A 45 -4.45 18.84 25.41
CA PHE A 45 -3.08 18.44 25.09
C PHE A 45 -2.13 19.65 25.13
N PHE A 46 -2.42 20.72 24.40
CA PHE A 46 -1.58 21.91 24.40
C PHE A 46 -1.63 22.65 25.75
N ASN A 47 -2.73 22.58 26.50
CA ASN A 47 -2.81 23.17 27.83
C ASN A 47 -1.93 22.40 28.84
N LEU A 48 -1.86 21.08 28.74
CA LEU A 48 -0.92 20.24 29.48
C LEU A 48 0.53 20.53 29.08
N LEU A 49 0.80 20.69 27.79
CA LEU A 49 2.14 20.90 27.26
C LEU A 49 2.70 22.30 27.56
N VAL A 50 1.85 23.33 27.51
CA VAL A 50 2.23 24.74 27.68
C VAL A 50 2.22 25.17 29.16
N PHE A 51 1.31 24.65 29.99
CA PHE A 51 1.09 25.17 31.35
C PHE A 51 1.33 24.19 32.50
N LYS A 52 1.70 22.92 32.24
CA LYS A 52 2.12 22.00 33.32
C LYS A 52 3.62 21.74 33.33
N GLU A 53 4.15 21.55 34.54
CA GLU A 53 5.56 21.18 34.74
C GLU A 53 5.85 19.78 34.19
N ARG A 54 6.97 19.65 33.45
CA ARG A 54 7.32 18.44 32.69
C ARG A 54 7.41 17.16 33.53
N ASN A 55 7.78 17.27 34.80
CA ASN A 55 7.86 16.15 35.75
C ASN A 55 6.49 15.57 36.16
N GLN A 56 5.39 16.26 35.86
CA GLN A 56 4.02 15.82 36.14
C GLN A 56 3.37 15.10 34.94
N LEU A 57 4.02 15.09 33.77
CA LEU A 57 3.54 14.40 32.58
C LEU A 57 3.90 12.90 32.67
N LYS A 58 3.17 12.13 33.50
CA LYS A 58 3.25 10.66 33.48
C LYS A 58 2.36 10.15 32.35
N GLY A 59 2.98 9.62 31.29
CA GLY A 59 2.28 9.03 30.16
C GLY A 59 1.39 7.88 30.63
N LYS A 60 0.07 8.07 30.55
CA LYS A 60 -0.93 7.01 30.62
C LYS A 60 -1.59 6.96 29.25
N ILE A 61 -1.40 5.88 28.51
CA ILE A 61 -2.24 5.58 27.35
C ILE A 61 -3.64 5.36 27.92
N ILE A 62 -4.54 6.32 27.70
CA ILE A 62 -5.96 6.13 28.00
C ILE A 62 -6.49 5.30 26.83
N SER A 63 -6.56 3.99 27.01
CA SER A 63 -7.36 3.12 26.15
C SER A 63 -8.81 3.60 26.24
N GLY A 64 -9.37 4.08 25.13
CA GLY A 64 -10.79 4.38 25.03
C GLY A 64 -11.62 3.12 25.26
N ASN A 65 -12.76 3.27 25.95
CA ASN A 65 -13.70 2.20 26.32
C ASN A 65 -14.07 1.30 25.11
N GLU A 66 -14.07 0.00 25.36
CA GLU A 66 -14.23 -1.09 24.40
C GLU A 66 -15.65 -1.28 23.81
N ASN A 67 -16.51 -0.26 23.78
CA ASN A 67 -17.92 -0.44 23.38
C ASN A 67 -18.50 0.61 22.41
N GLU A 68 -17.67 1.29 21.63
CA GLU A 68 -18.16 2.14 20.53
C GLU A 68 -17.77 1.54 19.18
N ALA A 69 -18.77 1.27 18.34
CA ALA A 69 -18.57 0.81 16.98
C ALA A 69 -17.74 1.85 16.20
N PHE A 70 -16.48 1.51 15.91
CA PHE A 70 -15.56 2.41 15.22
C PHE A 70 -16.04 2.65 13.78
N SER A 71 -16.56 3.85 13.52
CA SER A 71 -16.71 4.35 12.16
C SER A 71 -15.32 4.63 11.56
N LYS A 72 -15.19 4.42 10.24
CA LYS A 72 -13.96 4.59 9.46
C LYS A 72 -13.20 5.86 9.86
N SER A 73 -12.04 5.67 10.48
CA SER A 73 -11.16 6.75 10.93
C SER A 73 -10.00 6.88 9.95
N ASN A 74 -9.81 8.05 9.35
CA ASN A 74 -8.65 8.33 8.50
C ASN A 74 -7.46 8.69 9.39
N CYS A 75 -6.47 7.80 9.43
CA CYS A 75 -5.22 8.00 10.15
C CYS A 75 -4.11 8.44 9.19
N TYR A 76 -3.37 9.46 9.56
CA TYR A 76 -2.19 9.93 8.83
C TYR A 76 -1.03 10.15 9.80
N THR A 77 0.17 9.77 9.37
CA THR A 77 1.39 9.95 10.16
C THR A 77 2.05 11.26 9.78
N VAL A 78 2.18 12.17 10.73
CA VAL A 78 2.90 13.43 10.56
C VAL A 78 4.27 13.32 11.22
N GLN A 79 5.30 13.77 10.52
CA GLN A 79 6.61 13.99 11.12
C GLN A 79 6.60 15.39 11.73
N VAL A 80 6.71 15.45 13.05
CA VAL A 80 6.70 16.68 13.83
C VAL A 80 8.14 16.99 14.24
N THR A 81 8.65 18.12 13.74
CA THR A 81 9.97 18.63 14.10
C THR A 81 9.82 19.83 15.03
N TRP A 82 10.32 19.70 16.25
CA TRP A 82 10.36 20.76 17.25
C TRP A 82 11.73 21.40 17.27
N THR A 83 11.77 22.71 17.06
CA THR A 83 13.01 23.50 17.15
C THR A 83 12.93 24.39 18.37
N TRP A 84 13.83 24.20 19.33
CA TRP A 84 13.96 25.02 20.53
C TRP A 84 14.99 26.11 20.30
N THR A 85 14.59 27.38 20.49
CA THR A 85 15.47 28.53 20.38
C THR A 85 15.62 29.24 21.72
N SER A 86 16.80 29.81 21.95
CA SER A 86 17.06 30.66 23.12
C SER A 86 16.18 31.90 23.08
N GLU A 87 15.41 32.15 24.14
CA GLU A 87 14.51 33.31 24.23
C GLU A 87 15.24 34.65 24.20
N THR A 88 16.53 34.67 24.56
CA THR A 88 17.35 35.90 24.66
C THR A 88 18.18 36.17 23.41
N THR A 89 18.56 35.13 22.67
CA THR A 89 19.50 35.25 21.54
C THR A 89 18.94 34.75 20.21
N GLY A 90 17.80 34.05 20.22
CA GLY A 90 17.18 33.45 19.04
C GLY A 90 17.95 32.26 18.45
N GLN A 91 19.05 31.85 19.08
CA GLN A 91 19.88 30.76 18.58
C GLN A 91 19.19 29.41 18.79
N VAL A 92 19.23 28.54 17.79
CA VAL A 92 18.68 27.18 17.88
C VAL A 92 19.55 26.36 18.84
N LEU A 93 18.92 25.93 19.94
CA LEU A 93 19.55 25.15 20.99
C LEU A 93 19.43 23.65 20.72
N GLN A 94 18.28 23.22 20.19
CA GLN A 94 17.99 21.80 19.94
C GLN A 94 16.89 21.63 18.90
N VAL A 95 16.97 20.58 18.09
CA VAL A 95 15.94 20.14 17.17
C VAL A 95 15.62 18.68 17.45
N ASP A 96 14.35 18.37 17.73
CA ASP A 96 13.87 17.00 17.93
C ASP A 96 12.79 16.68 16.90
N THR A 97 12.90 15.52 16.27
CA THR A 97 11.91 15.06 15.29
C THR A 97 11.28 13.76 15.76
N PHE A 98 9.95 13.68 15.76
CA PHE A 98 9.23 12.44 16.01
C PHE A 98 8.03 12.30 15.10
N ASN A 99 7.57 11.06 14.92
CA ASN A 99 6.41 10.76 14.10
C ASN A 99 5.18 10.59 14.99
N GLU A 100 4.10 11.29 14.67
CA GLU A 100 2.82 11.21 15.35
C GLU A 100 1.75 10.72 14.38
N THR A 101 1.06 9.63 14.71
CA THR A 101 -0.07 9.13 13.92
C THR A 101 -1.35 9.77 14.43
N ARG A 102 -1.99 10.59 13.60
CA ARG A 102 -3.24 11.29 13.92
C ARG A 102 -4.40 10.64 13.17
N CYS A 103 -5.41 10.22 13.91
CA CYS A 103 -6.64 9.69 13.35
C CYS A 103 -7.77 10.72 13.49
N LYS A 104 -8.41 11.07 12.37
CA LYS A 104 -9.66 11.83 12.38
C LYS A 104 -10.82 10.88 12.05
N PRO A 105 -11.92 10.91 12.82
CA PRO A 105 -13.13 10.22 12.40
C PRO A 105 -13.65 10.86 11.11
N SER A 106 -13.94 10.05 10.10
CA SER A 106 -14.53 10.50 8.85
C SER A 106 -15.95 9.94 8.73
N GLY A 107 -16.95 10.78 9.00
CA GLY A 107 -18.37 10.49 8.79
C GLY A 107 -19.26 11.10 9.87
N PRO A 108 -20.55 11.38 9.55
CA PRO A 108 -21.50 11.87 10.54
C PRO A 108 -21.71 10.80 11.62
N VAL A 109 -21.82 11.24 12.86
CA VAL A 109 -22.25 10.40 13.98
C VAL A 109 -23.62 9.83 13.62
N LEU A 110 -23.68 8.53 13.32
CA LEU A 110 -24.94 7.81 13.30
C LEU A 110 -25.28 7.47 14.75
N THR A 111 -26.04 8.35 15.40
CA THR A 111 -26.82 7.96 16.59
C THR A 111 -27.84 6.92 16.14
N GLU A 112 -27.77 5.74 16.76
CA GLU A 112 -28.72 4.62 16.88
C GLU A 112 -29.95 4.49 15.94
N PRO A 113 -30.39 3.24 15.65
CA PRO A 113 -31.29 2.96 14.54
C PRO A 113 -32.72 3.43 14.83
N THR A 114 -33.20 4.44 14.11
CA THR A 114 -34.64 4.65 13.97
C THR A 114 -35.20 3.52 13.12
N THR A 115 -36.09 2.74 13.71
CA THR A 115 -36.90 1.71 13.04
C THR A 115 -37.65 2.27 11.83
N PRO A 116 -37.80 1.48 10.75
CA PRO A 116 -38.48 1.92 9.54
C PRO A 116 -39.99 2.02 9.81
N GLY A 117 -40.53 3.23 9.67
CA GLY A 117 -41.95 3.50 9.86
C GLY A 117 -42.37 4.68 9.01
N ASP A 118 -43.08 4.35 7.94
CA ASP A 118 -44.16 5.11 7.32
C ASP A 118 -43.85 6.51 6.76
N CYS A 119 -43.81 6.56 5.42
CA CYS A 119 -44.35 7.71 4.71
C CYS A 119 -45.83 7.87 5.12
N LEU A 120 -46.11 8.86 5.96
CA LEU A 120 -47.45 9.33 6.25
C LEU A 120 -47.71 10.64 5.49
N GLU A 121 -48.33 10.47 4.31
CA GLU A 121 -49.20 11.39 3.57
C GLU A 121 -48.70 12.72 2.96
N GLU A 122 -49.12 12.84 1.68
CA GLU A 122 -49.50 13.95 0.80
C GLU A 122 -48.78 15.33 0.85
N ASN A 123 -48.10 15.62 -0.27
CA ASN A 123 -47.56 16.91 -0.74
C ASN A 123 -46.18 17.34 -0.21
N CYS A 124 -45.14 16.64 -0.66
CA CYS A 124 -43.84 17.29 -0.92
C CYS A 124 -43.62 17.42 -2.43
N THR A 125 -44.27 18.41 -3.04
CA THR A 125 -43.91 18.94 -4.37
C THR A 125 -42.77 19.94 -4.22
N GLY A 126 -41.59 19.62 -4.75
CA GLY A 126 -40.44 20.51 -4.72
C GLY A 126 -39.28 20.04 -5.60
N GLY A 127 -39.44 20.24 -6.90
CA GLY A 127 -38.39 20.51 -7.90
C GLY A 127 -37.04 19.78 -7.80
N GLY A 128 -36.79 18.88 -8.75
CA GLY A 128 -35.46 18.30 -8.95
C GLY A 128 -34.39 19.36 -9.30
N THR A 129 -33.14 19.00 -9.02
CA THR A 129 -31.96 19.30 -9.85
C THR A 129 -30.73 18.62 -9.25
N GLY A 130 -29.90 18.02 -10.12
CA GLY A 130 -28.46 17.88 -9.87
C GLY A 130 -28.01 16.64 -9.14
N GLY A 131 -27.67 15.60 -9.91
CA GLY A 131 -26.84 14.49 -9.45
C GLY A 131 -25.49 14.99 -8.93
N GLY A 132 -25.14 14.52 -7.74
CA GLY A 132 -23.81 14.62 -7.16
C GLY A 132 -23.50 13.29 -6.50
N GLY A 133 -23.33 12.25 -7.32
CA GLY A 133 -22.87 10.95 -6.85
C GLY A 133 -21.51 11.14 -6.18
N TYR A 134 -21.44 10.87 -4.88
CA TYR A 134 -20.16 10.74 -4.20
C TYR A 134 -19.34 9.67 -4.92
N PRO A 135 -18.04 9.90 -5.18
CA PRO A 135 -17.20 8.88 -5.80
C PRO A 135 -17.22 7.66 -4.91
N TYR A 136 -17.75 6.56 -5.45
CA TYR A 136 -17.68 5.24 -4.83
C TYR A 136 -16.22 4.99 -4.44
N THR A 137 -15.94 4.78 -3.15
CA THR A 137 -14.75 4.01 -2.77
C THR A 137 -14.84 2.70 -3.53
N PRO A 138 -13.85 2.34 -4.37
CA PRO A 138 -13.84 1.05 -5.03
C PRO A 138 -13.99 -0.01 -3.96
N GLU A 139 -15.01 -0.85 -4.11
CA GLU A 139 -15.11 -2.08 -3.33
C GLU A 139 -13.78 -2.82 -3.49
N GLN A 140 -13.19 -3.27 -2.37
CA GLN A 140 -11.96 -4.05 -2.42
C GLN A 140 -12.31 -5.38 -3.09
N LYS A 141 -12.09 -5.45 -4.41
CA LYS A 141 -12.39 -6.64 -5.19
C LYS A 141 -11.60 -7.81 -4.65
N ASP A 142 -12.25 -8.97 -4.61
CA ASP A 142 -11.59 -10.23 -4.30
C ASP A 142 -10.39 -10.42 -5.27
N PRO A 143 -9.18 -10.74 -4.77
CA PRO A 143 -8.03 -11.04 -5.61
C PRO A 143 -8.31 -12.10 -6.67
N CYS A 144 -9.18 -13.07 -6.39
CA CYS A 144 -9.58 -14.08 -7.37
C CYS A 144 -10.39 -13.49 -8.53
N GLU A 145 -11.40 -12.66 -8.26
CA GLU A 145 -12.17 -11.95 -9.29
C GLU A 145 -11.27 -11.00 -10.09
N THR A 146 -10.39 -10.28 -9.39
CA THR A 146 -9.44 -9.34 -9.99
C THR A 146 -8.55 -10.04 -11.02
N THR A 147 -8.00 -11.20 -10.69
CA THR A 147 -7.17 -11.96 -11.64
C THR A 147 -7.97 -12.53 -12.78
N LYS A 148 -9.20 -12.99 -12.55
CA LYS A 148 -10.08 -13.46 -13.64
C LYS A 148 -10.38 -12.33 -14.62
N GLU A 149 -10.76 -11.15 -14.13
CA GLU A 149 -10.97 -9.96 -14.97
C GLU A 149 -9.68 -9.56 -15.71
N LEU A 150 -8.55 -9.56 -15.01
CA LEU A 150 -7.24 -9.27 -15.58
C LEU A 150 -6.90 -10.21 -16.74
N LEU A 151 -7.11 -11.51 -16.57
CA LEU A 151 -6.84 -12.52 -17.61
C LEU A 151 -7.86 -12.50 -18.75
N GLN A 152 -9.05 -11.93 -18.53
CA GLN A 152 -10.05 -11.73 -19.59
C GLN A 152 -9.77 -10.49 -20.45
N ASN A 153 -9.04 -9.50 -19.91
CA ASN A 153 -8.66 -8.28 -20.61
C ASN A 153 -7.78 -8.59 -21.84
N ASN A 154 -8.18 -8.09 -23.01
CA ASN A 154 -7.48 -8.34 -24.27
C ASN A 154 -6.06 -7.78 -24.29
N ASP A 155 -5.81 -6.64 -23.66
CA ASP A 155 -4.48 -6.05 -23.58
C ASP A 155 -3.52 -6.95 -22.78
N VAL A 156 -3.99 -7.51 -21.67
CA VAL A 156 -3.22 -8.45 -20.86
C VAL A 156 -3.00 -9.76 -21.61
N LYS A 157 -4.01 -10.29 -22.30
CA LYS A 157 -3.85 -11.48 -23.16
C LYS A 157 -2.78 -11.26 -24.23
N ASN A 158 -2.79 -10.10 -24.87
CA ASN A 158 -1.79 -9.74 -25.89
C ASN A 158 -0.39 -9.64 -25.28
N VAL A 159 -0.25 -9.02 -24.11
CA VAL A 159 1.01 -8.96 -23.36
C VAL A 159 1.52 -10.36 -23.00
N VAL A 160 0.69 -11.20 -22.39
CA VAL A 160 1.05 -12.56 -21.99
C VAL A 160 1.41 -13.42 -23.20
N THR A 161 0.66 -13.31 -24.29
CA THR A 161 0.94 -14.01 -25.56
C THR A 161 2.30 -13.57 -26.10
N ASN A 162 2.56 -12.27 -26.16
CA ASN A 162 3.82 -11.73 -26.64
C ASN A 162 5.03 -12.19 -25.80
N LEU A 163 4.88 -12.29 -24.47
CA LEU A 163 5.93 -12.80 -23.59
C LEU A 163 6.17 -14.30 -23.79
N LYS A 164 5.11 -15.10 -24.01
CA LYS A 164 5.23 -16.52 -24.34
C LYS A 164 5.91 -16.75 -25.68
N GLU A 165 5.57 -15.97 -26.69
CA GLU A 165 6.22 -15.98 -28.01
C GLU A 165 7.70 -15.59 -27.91
N HIS A 166 8.02 -14.56 -27.12
CA HIS A 166 9.41 -14.15 -26.87
C HIS A 166 10.23 -15.30 -26.29
N MET A 167 9.71 -15.99 -25.27
CA MET A 167 10.37 -17.17 -24.69
C MET A 167 10.53 -18.32 -25.71
N ALA A 168 9.50 -18.57 -26.53
CA ALA A 168 9.54 -19.62 -27.55
C ALA A 168 10.49 -19.31 -28.71
N SER A 169 10.79 -18.03 -28.96
CA SER A 169 11.67 -17.60 -30.04
C SER A 169 13.15 -17.93 -29.82
N GLY A 170 13.56 -18.21 -28.58
CA GLY A 170 14.96 -18.47 -28.23
C GLY A 170 15.88 -17.24 -28.28
N GLN A 171 15.34 -16.02 -28.47
CA GLN A 171 16.11 -14.78 -28.54
C GLN A 171 16.85 -14.41 -27.23
N GLY A 172 16.53 -15.10 -26.14
CA GLY A 172 17.14 -14.89 -24.82
C GLY A 172 16.73 -13.55 -24.19
N GLY A 173 17.16 -13.35 -22.94
CA GLY A 173 16.88 -12.14 -22.17
C GLY A 173 15.43 -11.98 -21.73
N GLU A 174 15.22 -11.16 -20.70
CA GLU A 174 13.89 -10.84 -20.20
C GLU A 174 13.25 -9.70 -20.99
N LYS A 175 11.95 -9.84 -21.21
CA LYS A 175 11.06 -8.84 -21.77
C LYS A 175 9.99 -8.54 -20.74
N GLY A 176 9.56 -7.29 -20.69
CA GLY A 176 8.43 -6.90 -19.86
C GLY A 176 7.52 -5.89 -20.52
N TRP A 177 6.37 -5.74 -19.89
CA TRP A 177 5.29 -4.88 -20.28
C TRP A 177 4.73 -4.20 -19.05
N ARG A 178 4.64 -2.88 -19.13
CA ARG A 178 4.02 -2.04 -18.13
C ARG A 178 2.54 -1.85 -18.49
N LEU A 179 1.66 -2.10 -17.53
CA LEU A 179 0.22 -1.93 -17.66
C LEU A 179 -0.14 -0.57 -17.03
N ASN A 180 -0.31 0.42 -17.91
CA ASN A 180 -0.49 1.83 -17.55
C ASN A 180 -1.82 2.06 -16.82
N LYS A 181 -1.85 3.08 -15.94
CA LYS A 181 -3.12 3.56 -15.35
C LYS A 181 -4.08 4.09 -16.42
N THR A 182 -3.52 4.70 -17.45
CA THR A 182 -4.23 5.28 -18.58
C THR A 182 -3.52 4.91 -19.89
N GLY A 183 -4.30 4.65 -20.94
CA GLY A 183 -3.77 4.27 -22.25
C GLY A 183 -3.35 2.81 -22.36
N ALA A 184 -2.84 2.44 -23.53
CA ALA A 184 -2.42 1.07 -23.84
C ALA A 184 -1.17 0.65 -23.05
N PRO A 185 -0.95 -0.66 -22.85
CA PRO A 185 0.31 -1.16 -22.29
C PRO A 185 1.53 -0.69 -23.10
N SER A 186 2.64 -0.47 -22.40
CA SER A 186 3.92 -0.12 -23.03
C SER A 186 4.98 -1.17 -22.72
N GLN A 187 5.78 -1.52 -23.73
CA GLN A 187 6.91 -2.42 -23.52
C GLN A 187 7.96 -1.71 -22.66
N THR A 188 8.52 -2.43 -21.70
CA THR A 188 9.61 -1.93 -20.85
C THR A 188 10.93 -1.89 -21.61
N THR A 189 11.87 -1.07 -21.15
CA THR A 189 13.24 -1.15 -21.63
C THR A 189 13.91 -2.43 -21.11
N GLN A 190 14.43 -3.24 -22.04
CA GLN A 190 15.22 -4.42 -21.71
C GLN A 190 16.60 -3.94 -21.25
N ASN A 191 16.86 -4.04 -19.94
CA ASN A 191 18.05 -3.43 -19.37
C ASN A 191 19.16 -4.44 -19.05
N SER A 192 18.87 -5.75 -19.08
CA SER A 192 19.88 -6.82 -18.99
C SER A 192 19.29 -8.19 -19.33
N ALA A 193 20.09 -9.25 -19.22
CA ALA A 193 19.65 -10.63 -19.41
C ALA A 193 18.58 -11.11 -18.41
N HIS A 194 18.54 -10.51 -17.21
CA HIS A 194 17.69 -10.93 -16.07
C HIS A 194 17.11 -9.73 -15.29
N ARG A 195 16.82 -8.62 -15.97
CA ARG A 195 16.21 -7.45 -15.32
C ARG A 195 15.39 -6.63 -16.28
N VAL A 196 14.15 -6.41 -15.89
CA VAL A 196 13.23 -5.46 -16.53
C VAL A 196 13.12 -4.18 -15.70
N SER A 197 12.98 -3.03 -16.36
CA SER A 197 12.64 -1.76 -15.71
C SER A 197 11.27 -1.30 -16.16
N PHE A 198 10.30 -1.31 -15.24
CA PHE A 198 8.94 -0.86 -15.52
C PHE A 198 8.81 0.68 -15.60
N GLY A 199 9.83 1.43 -15.19
CA GLY A 199 9.81 2.89 -15.18
C GLY A 199 9.09 3.43 -13.95
N ASP A 200 8.44 4.59 -14.07
CA ASP A 200 7.79 5.27 -12.95
C ASP A 200 6.58 4.49 -12.40
N PRO A 201 6.65 3.94 -11.16
CA PRO A 201 5.57 3.16 -10.56
C PRO A 201 4.28 3.95 -10.32
N SER A 202 4.35 5.28 -10.23
CA SER A 202 3.19 6.14 -9.94
C SER A 202 2.11 6.12 -11.00
N THR A 203 2.46 5.58 -12.16
CA THR A 203 1.82 5.83 -13.44
C THR A 203 1.35 4.51 -14.10
N MET A 204 1.40 3.41 -13.32
CA MET A 204 0.98 2.05 -13.70
C MET A 204 0.10 1.38 -12.63
N ASN A 205 -0.70 0.40 -13.06
CA ASN A 205 -1.46 -0.50 -12.18
C ASN A 205 -0.71 -1.81 -11.94
N GLY A 206 0.16 -2.21 -12.86
CA GLY A 206 0.93 -3.43 -12.72
C GLY A 206 1.86 -3.69 -13.88
N GLY A 207 2.57 -4.81 -13.81
CA GLY A 207 3.56 -5.21 -14.80
C GLY A 207 3.47 -6.69 -15.11
N TYR A 208 3.91 -7.08 -16.30
CA TYR A 208 4.19 -8.46 -16.65
C TYR A 208 5.60 -8.57 -17.22
N HIS A 209 6.35 -9.59 -16.84
CA HIS A 209 7.59 -9.94 -17.52
C HIS A 209 7.76 -11.45 -17.67
N ASN A 210 8.71 -11.86 -18.50
CA ASN A 210 9.08 -13.26 -18.60
C ASN A 210 10.39 -13.54 -17.88
N HIS A 211 10.55 -14.76 -17.38
CA HIS A 211 11.86 -15.32 -17.03
C HIS A 211 12.35 -16.19 -18.19
N THR A 212 13.66 -16.24 -18.41
CA THR A 212 14.27 -16.90 -19.58
C THR A 212 14.44 -18.41 -19.43
N GLY A 213 14.02 -18.99 -18.29
CA GLY A 213 14.19 -20.41 -17.97
C GLY A 213 15.50 -20.74 -17.26
N THR A 214 16.49 -19.84 -17.30
CA THR A 214 17.70 -19.90 -16.47
C THR A 214 17.47 -19.10 -15.19
N GLY A 215 17.67 -19.72 -14.03
CA GLY A 215 17.43 -19.10 -12.73
C GLY A 215 16.18 -19.63 -12.02
N VAL A 216 15.70 -18.88 -11.03
CA VAL A 216 14.46 -19.20 -10.31
C VAL A 216 13.28 -18.63 -11.10
N ASN A 217 12.41 -19.51 -11.60
CA ASN A 217 11.27 -19.11 -12.44
C ASN A 217 10.05 -18.65 -11.61
N ILE A 218 10.28 -17.80 -10.61
CA ILE A 218 9.26 -17.10 -9.81
C ILE A 218 9.79 -15.72 -9.42
N PHE A 219 8.92 -14.82 -8.96
CA PHE A 219 9.28 -13.45 -8.58
C PHE A 219 10.53 -13.38 -7.68
N SER A 220 11.51 -12.60 -8.12
CA SER A 220 12.70 -12.24 -7.35
C SER A 220 12.37 -11.25 -6.22
N ALA A 221 13.33 -10.99 -5.32
CA ALA A 221 13.17 -9.93 -4.32
C ALA A 221 13.03 -8.55 -4.99
N THR A 222 13.72 -8.35 -6.11
CA THR A 222 13.61 -7.14 -6.94
C THR A 222 12.19 -6.97 -7.51
N ASP A 223 11.57 -8.06 -7.98
CA ASP A 223 10.19 -8.03 -8.49
C ASP A 223 9.18 -7.70 -7.37
N ILE A 224 9.36 -8.33 -6.20
CA ILE A 224 8.53 -8.07 -5.02
C ILE A 224 8.65 -6.61 -4.58
N SER A 225 9.87 -6.07 -4.52
CA SER A 225 10.11 -4.65 -4.20
C SER A 225 9.47 -3.72 -5.23
N THR A 226 9.48 -4.09 -6.51
CA THR A 226 8.82 -3.34 -7.59
C THR A 226 7.30 -3.30 -7.37
N LEU A 227 6.69 -4.43 -7.00
CA LEU A 227 5.27 -4.46 -6.63
C LEU A 227 4.97 -3.51 -5.46
N ILE A 228 5.79 -3.53 -4.39
CA ILE A 228 5.59 -2.65 -3.22
C ILE A 228 5.57 -1.16 -3.64
N GLU A 229 6.47 -0.74 -4.53
CA GLU A 229 6.46 0.63 -5.02
C GLU A 229 5.26 0.92 -5.93
N ILE A 230 4.83 0.00 -6.80
CA ILE A 230 3.58 0.16 -7.58
C ILE A 230 2.37 0.35 -6.65
N VAL A 231 2.29 -0.45 -5.59
CA VAL A 231 1.20 -0.44 -4.60
C VAL A 231 1.19 0.87 -3.82
N ARG A 232 2.36 1.41 -3.47
CA ARG A 232 2.51 2.68 -2.76
C ARG A 232 1.80 3.84 -3.47
N TYR A 233 1.81 3.84 -4.80
CA TYR A 233 1.17 4.88 -5.60
C TYR A 233 -0.24 4.53 -6.08
N GLN A 234 -0.85 3.45 -5.59
CA GLN A 234 -2.29 3.24 -5.75
C GLN A 234 -3.06 4.20 -4.84
N SER A 235 -4.30 4.52 -5.24
CA SER A 235 -5.21 5.31 -4.41
C SER A 235 -5.37 4.68 -3.03
N ILE A 236 -5.48 5.49 -1.98
CA ILE A 236 -5.69 5.02 -0.61
C ILE A 236 -6.92 4.09 -0.57
N GLY A 237 -6.75 2.91 0.02
CA GLY A 237 -7.79 1.87 0.06
C GLY A 237 -7.88 0.99 -1.19
N SER A 238 -6.99 1.18 -2.17
CA SER A 238 -6.93 0.41 -3.41
C SER A 238 -5.56 -0.24 -3.63
N THR A 239 -4.84 -0.56 -2.54
CA THR A 239 -3.54 -1.27 -2.60
C THR A 239 -3.61 -2.57 -3.39
N GLY A 240 -4.74 -3.28 -3.30
CA GLY A 240 -4.99 -4.52 -4.06
C GLY A 240 -5.08 -4.35 -5.57
N ASN A 241 -5.13 -3.12 -6.10
CA ASN A 241 -5.10 -2.88 -7.54
C ASN A 241 -3.68 -3.01 -8.13
N GLY A 242 -2.65 -2.92 -7.28
CA GLY A 242 -1.26 -3.12 -7.67
C GLY A 242 -0.97 -4.60 -7.87
N TYR A 243 -0.41 -4.98 -9.02
CA TYR A 243 -0.04 -6.38 -9.30
C TYR A 243 1.23 -6.51 -10.13
N MET A 244 1.84 -7.70 -10.05
CA MET A 244 2.93 -8.12 -10.93
C MET A 244 2.65 -9.54 -11.42
N GLY A 245 2.86 -9.77 -12.70
CA GLY A 245 2.72 -11.07 -13.35
C GLY A 245 4.05 -11.56 -13.91
N VAL A 246 4.30 -12.87 -13.81
CA VAL A 246 5.46 -13.50 -14.42
C VAL A 246 5.03 -14.70 -15.23
N VAL A 247 5.63 -14.86 -16.42
CA VAL A 247 5.54 -16.09 -17.22
C VAL A 247 6.93 -16.68 -17.40
N ALA A 248 7.02 -18.01 -17.38
CA ALA A 248 8.28 -18.70 -17.60
C ALA A 248 8.07 -20.00 -18.39
N PRO A 249 9.15 -20.68 -18.82
CA PRO A 249 9.02 -21.95 -19.53
C PRO A 249 8.24 -23.01 -18.74
N ASN A 250 7.81 -24.07 -19.43
CA ASN A 250 7.04 -25.19 -18.87
C ASN A 250 5.66 -24.80 -18.31
N GLY A 251 5.03 -23.76 -18.91
CA GLY A 251 3.66 -23.35 -18.56
C GLY A 251 3.57 -22.56 -17.26
N ILE A 252 4.69 -22.13 -16.68
CA ILE A 252 4.71 -21.32 -15.46
C ILE A 252 4.06 -19.96 -15.73
N HIS A 253 3.08 -19.62 -14.90
CA HIS A 253 2.41 -18.32 -14.91
C HIS A 253 1.91 -18.01 -13.50
N TYR A 254 2.44 -16.94 -12.90
CA TYR A 254 2.02 -16.45 -11.59
C TYR A 254 1.65 -14.98 -11.63
N VAL A 255 0.78 -14.57 -10.72
CA VAL A 255 0.45 -13.18 -10.42
C VAL A 255 0.53 -12.97 -8.91
N ILE A 256 1.09 -11.83 -8.50
CA ILE A 256 1.15 -11.41 -7.10
C ILE A 256 0.42 -10.09 -6.89
N TYR A 257 -0.24 -9.99 -5.73
CA TYR A 257 -0.92 -8.80 -5.23
C TYR A 257 -0.44 -8.47 -3.83
N PHE A 258 -0.57 -7.20 -3.43
CA PHE A 258 -0.35 -6.82 -2.04
C PHE A 258 -1.59 -7.09 -1.19
N ASN A 259 -1.36 -7.78 -0.08
CA ASN A 259 -2.35 -8.18 0.92
C ASN A 259 -2.19 -7.33 2.18
N GLY A 260 -2.59 -6.07 2.08
CA GLY A 260 -2.51 -5.14 3.20
C GLY A 260 -2.98 -3.74 2.81
N SER A 261 -3.05 -2.86 3.80
CA SER A 261 -3.32 -1.44 3.65
C SER A 261 -2.04 -0.66 3.32
N HIS A 262 -2.16 0.63 2.96
CA HIS A 262 -0.98 1.50 2.83
C HIS A 262 -0.14 1.59 4.10
N ALA A 263 -0.73 1.36 5.29
CA ALA A 263 -0.02 1.35 6.56
C ALA A 263 0.85 0.10 6.75
N ASP A 264 0.54 -0.98 6.01
CA ASP A 264 1.31 -2.23 6.02
C ASP A 264 2.52 -2.17 5.06
N LEU A 265 2.62 -1.14 4.23
CA LEU A 265 3.73 -1.01 3.29
C LEU A 265 5.02 -0.72 4.06
N PRO A 266 6.14 -1.38 3.70
CA PRO A 266 7.45 -0.95 4.12
C PRO A 266 7.67 0.54 3.81
N ILE A 267 8.50 1.21 4.60
CA ILE A 267 8.91 2.60 4.35
C ILE A 267 9.51 2.68 2.93
N SER A 268 9.26 3.77 2.19
CA SER A 268 9.85 3.93 0.85
C SER A 268 11.38 3.84 0.93
N GLY A 269 11.97 3.04 0.04
CA GLY A 269 13.41 2.76 0.06
C GLY A 269 13.87 1.82 1.19
N SER A 270 12.97 1.06 1.84
CA SER A 270 13.35 0.08 2.89
C SER A 270 14.32 -1.00 2.40
N TYR A 271 14.37 -1.24 1.10
CA TYR A 271 15.28 -2.19 0.49
C TYR A 271 16.28 -1.45 -0.41
N SER A 272 17.53 -1.39 0.04
CA SER A 272 18.64 -0.97 -0.81
C SER A 272 18.96 -2.03 -1.86
N ASP A 273 19.63 -1.64 -2.95
CA ASP A 273 20.12 -2.56 -3.98
C ASP A 273 20.98 -3.70 -3.38
N ALA A 274 21.75 -3.41 -2.34
CA ALA A 274 22.56 -4.40 -1.64
C ALA A 274 21.71 -5.43 -0.88
N GLN A 275 20.62 -4.99 -0.24
CA GLN A 275 19.68 -5.89 0.43
C GLN A 275 18.90 -6.74 -0.58
N LEU A 276 18.42 -6.15 -1.67
CA LEU A 276 17.73 -6.89 -2.74
C LEU A 276 18.64 -7.96 -3.33
N LYS A 277 19.89 -7.60 -3.66
CA LYS A 277 20.89 -8.57 -4.14
C LYS A 277 21.19 -9.67 -3.11
N TYR A 278 21.23 -9.33 -1.82
CA TYR A 278 21.38 -10.33 -0.75
C TYR A 278 20.19 -11.30 -0.74
N PHE A 279 18.96 -10.81 -0.81
CA PHE A 279 17.77 -11.66 -0.87
C PHE A 279 17.72 -12.53 -2.13
N ASP A 280 18.07 -11.99 -3.29
CA ASP A 280 18.14 -12.76 -4.54
C ASP A 280 19.20 -13.88 -4.47
N ASN A 281 20.35 -13.62 -3.84
CA ASN A 281 21.36 -14.66 -3.60
C ASN A 281 20.86 -15.75 -2.64
N MET A 282 20.12 -15.38 -1.60
CA MET A 282 19.52 -16.33 -0.67
C MET A 282 18.40 -17.14 -1.35
N GLN A 283 17.61 -16.51 -2.20
CA GLN A 283 16.59 -17.15 -3.02
C GLN A 283 17.22 -18.21 -3.94
N TRP A 284 18.33 -17.86 -4.61
CA TRP A 284 19.08 -18.80 -5.44
C TRP A 284 19.67 -19.97 -4.64
N LYS A 285 20.19 -19.70 -3.44
CA LYS A 285 20.68 -20.74 -2.54
C LYS A 285 19.55 -21.71 -2.14
N ASP A 286 18.42 -21.18 -1.69
CA ASP A 286 17.24 -21.97 -1.32
C ASP A 286 16.76 -22.81 -2.52
N TYR A 287 16.81 -22.26 -3.75
CA TYR A 287 16.52 -23.01 -4.98
C TYR A 287 17.47 -24.18 -5.20
N LEU A 288 18.78 -23.99 -5.09
CA LEU A 288 19.77 -25.05 -5.28
C LEU A 288 19.62 -26.18 -4.25
N GLU A 289 19.16 -25.87 -3.04
CA GLU A 289 18.93 -26.88 -1.99
C GLU A 289 17.75 -27.80 -2.33
N ILE A 290 16.72 -27.30 -3.02
CA ILE A 290 15.48 -28.06 -3.28
C ILE A 290 15.27 -28.48 -4.73
N VAL A 291 16.05 -27.95 -5.69
CA VAL A 291 15.84 -28.21 -7.13
C VAL A 291 15.92 -29.70 -7.46
N HIS A 292 16.78 -30.43 -6.76
CA HIS A 292 16.98 -31.88 -6.93
C HIS A 292 16.05 -32.75 -6.08
N ASP A 293 15.16 -32.17 -5.26
CA ASP A 293 14.20 -32.94 -4.47
C ASP A 293 13.10 -33.48 -5.39
N ASN A 294 13.11 -34.78 -5.67
CA ASN A 294 12.14 -35.42 -6.55
C ASN A 294 10.76 -35.62 -5.88
N ASN A 295 10.62 -35.38 -4.58
CA ASN A 295 9.35 -35.49 -3.87
C ASN A 295 8.47 -34.26 -4.05
N LEU A 296 9.04 -33.14 -4.51
CA LEU A 296 8.34 -31.88 -4.74
C LEU A 296 8.15 -31.65 -6.25
N SER A 297 6.94 -31.24 -6.62
CA SER A 297 6.69 -30.71 -7.97
C SER A 297 7.45 -29.40 -8.19
N THR A 298 7.66 -29.03 -9.46
CA THR A 298 8.30 -27.76 -9.83
C THR A 298 7.59 -26.56 -9.19
N SER A 299 6.25 -26.53 -9.21
CA SER A 299 5.48 -25.43 -8.61
C SER A 299 5.67 -25.36 -7.10
N GLN A 300 5.62 -26.49 -6.39
CA GLN A 300 5.85 -26.52 -4.94
C GLN A 300 7.24 -26.00 -4.55
N LYS A 301 8.27 -26.32 -5.33
CA LYS A 301 9.63 -25.79 -5.12
C LYS A 301 9.63 -24.27 -5.25
N LEU A 302 9.12 -23.75 -6.37
CA LEU A 302 9.08 -22.31 -6.65
C LEU A 302 8.28 -21.55 -5.61
N GLU A 303 7.09 -22.03 -5.27
CA GLU A 303 6.22 -21.43 -4.26
C GLU A 303 6.91 -21.40 -2.89
N SER A 304 7.61 -22.48 -2.50
CA SER A 304 8.35 -22.53 -1.23
C SER A 304 9.46 -21.48 -1.17
N ILE A 305 10.20 -21.32 -2.27
CA ILE A 305 11.24 -20.31 -2.41
C ILE A 305 10.64 -18.90 -2.33
N PHE A 306 9.50 -18.66 -2.96
CA PHE A 306 8.81 -17.37 -2.89
C PHE A 306 8.41 -17.01 -1.46
N PHE A 307 7.75 -17.92 -0.73
CA PHE A 307 7.36 -17.64 0.65
C PHE A 307 8.56 -17.50 1.60
N SER A 308 9.63 -18.28 1.41
CA SER A 308 10.91 -18.09 2.12
C SER A 308 11.48 -16.69 1.85
N THR A 309 11.41 -16.22 0.60
CA THR A 309 11.87 -14.87 0.21
C THR A 309 11.04 -13.79 0.93
N LEU A 310 9.71 -13.94 0.97
CA LEU A 310 8.83 -13.00 1.68
C LEU A 310 9.13 -12.92 3.18
N ASP A 311 9.37 -14.06 3.82
CA ASP A 311 9.72 -14.10 5.25
C ASP A 311 11.02 -13.34 5.53
N ARG A 312 12.07 -13.58 4.71
CA ARG A 312 13.35 -12.85 4.81
C ARG A 312 13.22 -11.35 4.56
N MET A 313 12.28 -10.94 3.70
CA MET A 313 11.98 -9.53 3.44
C MET A 313 11.09 -8.90 4.52
N GLY A 314 10.55 -9.65 5.47
CA GLY A 314 9.59 -9.14 6.45
C GLY A 314 8.19 -8.87 5.87
N LEU A 315 7.86 -9.53 4.77
CA LEU A 315 6.60 -9.41 4.03
C LEU A 315 5.69 -10.63 4.18
N LYS A 316 5.90 -11.41 5.25
CA LYS A 316 5.07 -12.57 5.56
C LYS A 316 3.59 -12.17 5.63
N ASP A 317 2.75 -12.91 4.92
CA ASP A 317 1.30 -12.70 4.79
C ASP A 317 0.89 -11.37 4.13
N LYS A 318 1.84 -10.56 3.64
CA LYS A 318 1.59 -9.26 3.00
C LYS A 318 1.44 -9.35 1.49
N LEU A 319 1.63 -10.52 0.88
CA LEU A 319 1.39 -10.73 -0.53
C LEU A 319 0.52 -11.97 -0.74
N ILE A 320 -0.35 -11.89 -1.74
CA ILE A 320 -1.11 -13.02 -2.28
C ILE A 320 -0.37 -13.51 -3.52
N LEU A 321 -0.09 -14.82 -3.58
CA LEU A 321 0.41 -15.49 -4.77
C LEU A 321 -0.71 -16.29 -5.43
N GLN A 322 -0.89 -16.09 -6.73
CA GLN A 322 -1.81 -16.87 -7.54
C GLN A 322 -1.08 -17.55 -8.69
N ARG A 323 -1.36 -18.84 -8.87
CA ARG A 323 -0.89 -19.66 -9.98
C ARG A 323 -1.98 -19.78 -11.03
N ILE A 324 -1.60 -19.67 -12.30
CA ILE A 324 -2.52 -19.73 -13.43
C ILE A 324 -2.23 -21.00 -14.22
N GLU A 325 -3.19 -21.93 -14.24
CA GLU A 325 -3.10 -23.22 -14.93
C GLU A 325 -4.35 -23.42 -15.78
N ASP A 326 -4.21 -23.55 -17.10
CA ASP A 326 -5.32 -23.81 -18.02
C ASP A 326 -6.54 -22.87 -17.81
N ASN A 327 -6.27 -21.57 -17.67
CA ASN A 327 -7.24 -20.51 -17.34
C ASN A 327 -7.94 -20.64 -15.97
N LYS A 328 -7.49 -21.55 -15.11
CA LYS A 328 -7.87 -21.61 -13.70
C LYS A 328 -6.90 -20.78 -12.89
N VAL A 329 -7.44 -20.06 -11.92
CA VAL A 329 -6.66 -19.30 -10.94
C VAL A 329 -6.66 -20.09 -9.63
N LEU A 330 -5.49 -20.37 -9.10
CA LEU A 330 -5.28 -21.05 -7.83
C LEU A 330 -4.59 -20.07 -6.87
N THR A 331 -5.19 -19.79 -5.72
CA THR A 331 -4.54 -19.01 -4.66
C THR A 331 -3.64 -19.94 -3.86
N ILE A 332 -2.37 -19.57 -3.73
CA ILE A 332 -1.37 -20.34 -2.97
C ILE A 332 -1.21 -19.71 -1.60
N ALA A 333 -1.28 -20.54 -0.55
CA ALA A 333 -1.12 -20.10 0.82
C ALA A 333 -0.14 -21.02 1.57
N GLN A 334 0.64 -20.44 2.47
CA GLN A 334 1.47 -21.17 3.41
C GLN A 334 0.75 -21.25 4.76
N ASN A 335 0.63 -22.45 5.33
CA ASN A 335 0.06 -22.61 6.65
C ASN A 335 1.10 -22.29 7.76
N SER A 336 0.66 -22.31 9.02
CA SER A 336 1.54 -22.01 10.17
C SER A 336 2.70 -22.99 10.37
N GLN A 337 2.65 -24.17 9.74
CA GLN A 337 3.72 -25.17 9.75
C GLN A 337 4.68 -25.04 8.55
N GLY A 338 4.48 -24.03 7.69
CA GLY A 338 5.30 -23.82 6.50
C GLY A 338 4.88 -24.67 5.30
N HIS A 339 3.85 -25.51 5.42
CA HIS A 339 3.35 -26.31 4.31
C HIS A 339 2.49 -25.47 3.37
N LEU A 340 2.64 -25.72 2.07
CA LEU A 340 1.93 -25.02 1.01
C LEU A 340 0.63 -25.75 0.67
N GLY A 341 -0.43 -24.96 0.50
CA GLY A 341 -1.71 -25.41 -0.05
C GLY A 341 -2.12 -24.50 -1.20
N SER A 342 -2.86 -25.06 -2.15
CA SER A 342 -3.48 -24.32 -3.24
C SER A 342 -4.99 -24.47 -3.18
N SER A 343 -5.72 -23.35 -3.24
CA SER A 343 -7.18 -23.33 -3.25
C SER A 343 -7.66 -22.75 -4.59
N PRO A 344 -8.55 -23.44 -5.32
CA PRO A 344 -9.14 -22.89 -6.54
C PRO A 344 -9.93 -21.62 -6.24
N CYS A 345 -9.79 -20.62 -7.10
CA CYS A 345 -10.68 -19.47 -7.10
C CYS A 345 -12.06 -19.89 -7.62
N HIS A 346 -12.99 -20.15 -6.71
CA HIS A 346 -14.39 -20.42 -7.07
C HIS A 346 -15.06 -19.17 -7.66
N ASN A 347 -16.09 -19.38 -8.48
CA ASN A 347 -16.88 -18.31 -9.09
C ASN A 347 -17.97 -17.83 -8.16
#